data_AF-A0A2N5C3Z3-F1
#
_entry.id   AF-A0A2N5C3Z3-F1
#
_cell.length_a   1.000
_cell.length_b   1.000
_cell.length_c   1.000
_cell.angle_alpha   90.00
_cell.angle_beta   90.00
_cell.angle_gamma   90.00
#
_symmetry.space_group_name_H-M   'P 1'
#
loop_
_entity.id
_entity.type
_entity.pdbx_description
1 polymer ?
#
loop_
_entity_poly.entity_id
_entity_poly.type
_entity_poly.pdbx_seq_one_letter_code
_entity_poly.pdbx_strand_id
1 'polypeptide(L)'
;MGWSLGFDSNWDRDIGYGVPAFCDHPDCNERIDRGLAHVCGGDPYGGEHGCGLYFCGSHLFMANRGPQRCEKCVDGHQTTFLAKPDHPDWIEWKLTHESWAHWRAENPDEVAKLQAASTEAAR
;
A
#
# COMPACT_ATOMS: atom_id res chain seq x y z
N MET A 1 -10.14 -14.13 -12.15
CA MET A 1 -10.24 -14.01 -10.69
C MET A 1 -9.51 -12.74 -10.31
N GLY A 2 -10.16 -11.79 -9.63
CA GLY A 2 -9.53 -10.52 -9.22
C GLY A 2 -8.92 -10.66 -7.83
N TRP A 3 -7.73 -10.12 -7.63
CA TRP A 3 -7.07 -10.06 -6.33
C TRP A 3 -7.46 -8.77 -5.61
N SER A 4 -8.65 -8.78 -5.00
CA SER A 4 -9.25 -7.57 -4.43
C SER A 4 -8.67 -7.18 -3.08
N LEU A 5 -8.27 -8.16 -2.25
CA LEU A 5 -7.73 -7.94 -0.91
C LEU A 5 -6.75 -9.07 -0.54
N GLY A 6 -5.62 -8.69 0.04
CA GLY A 6 -4.60 -9.54 0.66
C GLY A 6 -3.88 -8.74 1.75
N PHE A 7 -2.94 -9.38 2.44
CA PHE A 7 -2.16 -8.74 3.50
C PHE A 7 -0.66 -8.91 3.22
N ASP A 8 0.08 -7.81 3.28
CA ASP A 8 1.54 -7.78 3.18
C ASP A 8 2.17 -7.83 4.56
N SER A 9 2.83 -8.94 4.90
CA SER A 9 3.58 -9.07 6.16
C SER A 9 4.93 -8.34 6.15
N ASN A 10 5.45 -7.91 5.00
CA ASN A 10 6.70 -7.16 4.93
C ASN A 10 6.50 -5.69 5.33
N TRP A 11 5.30 -5.17 5.06
CA TRP A 11 4.93 -3.77 5.32
C TRP A 11 3.76 -3.64 6.31
N ASP A 12 3.31 -4.75 6.89
CA ASP A 12 2.17 -4.87 7.81
C ASP A 12 0.92 -4.09 7.37
N ARG A 13 0.52 -4.27 6.09
CA ARG A 13 -0.60 -3.52 5.51
C ARG A 13 -1.43 -4.32 4.52
N ASP A 14 -2.69 -3.93 4.38
CA ASP A 14 -3.59 -4.51 3.39
C ASP A 14 -3.16 -4.12 1.96
N ILE A 15 -3.28 -5.05 1.01
CA ILE A 15 -2.89 -4.92 -0.40
C ILE A 15 -3.98 -5.47 -1.32
N GLY A 16 -3.99 -5.05 -2.60
CA GLY A 16 -4.96 -5.49 -3.61
C GLY A 16 -5.69 -4.34 -4.30
N TYR A 17 -6.42 -4.67 -5.37
CA TYR A 17 -7.12 -3.68 -6.20
C TYR A 17 -8.26 -2.96 -5.47
N GLY A 18 -8.75 -3.50 -4.35
CA GLY A 18 -9.79 -2.91 -3.52
C GLY A 18 -9.26 -2.01 -2.40
N VAL A 19 -7.93 -1.87 -2.28
CA VAL A 19 -7.29 -1.12 -1.19
C VAL A 19 -6.79 0.23 -1.71
N PRO A 20 -7.53 1.33 -1.51
CA PRO A 20 -7.08 2.66 -1.92
C PRO A 20 -5.86 3.06 -1.09
N ALA A 21 -4.91 3.72 -1.74
CA ALA A 21 -3.67 4.18 -1.13
C ALA A 21 -3.19 5.49 -1.79
N PHE A 22 -2.19 6.11 -1.17
CA PHE A 22 -1.39 7.13 -1.83
C PHE A 22 -0.12 6.51 -2.40
N CYS A 23 0.43 7.13 -3.45
CA CYS A 23 1.75 6.78 -3.94
C CYS A 23 2.79 6.86 -2.81
N ASP A 24 3.56 5.80 -2.61
CA ASP A 24 4.59 5.70 -1.56
C ASP A 24 5.82 6.61 -1.83
N HIS A 25 5.84 7.37 -2.93
CA HIS A 25 6.86 8.40 -3.15
C HIS A 25 6.62 9.57 -2.18
N PRO A 26 7.63 10.03 -1.41
CA PRO A 26 7.47 11.00 -0.32
C PRO A 26 6.75 12.26 -0.78
N ASP A 27 7.13 12.79 -1.95
CA ASP A 27 6.60 14.05 -2.48
C ASP A 27 5.32 13.89 -3.33
N CYS A 28 4.72 12.70 -3.39
CA CYS A 28 3.55 12.42 -4.23
C CYS A 28 2.32 12.01 -3.43
N ASN A 29 1.19 12.69 -3.62
CA ASN A 29 -0.08 12.32 -2.99
C ASN A 29 -1.12 11.84 -4.00
N GLU A 30 -0.66 11.29 -5.12
CA GLU A 30 -1.55 10.71 -6.14
C GLU A 30 -2.27 9.49 -5.55
N ARG A 31 -3.60 9.48 -5.72
CA ARG A 31 -4.45 8.38 -5.27
C ARG A 31 -4.28 7.20 -6.24
N ILE A 32 -4.02 6.04 -5.67
CA ILE A 32 -3.84 4.76 -6.36
C ILE A 32 -4.59 3.65 -5.61
N ASP A 33 -4.47 2.41 -6.09
CA ASP A 33 -4.73 1.21 -5.31
C ASP A 33 -3.44 0.42 -5.06
N ARG A 34 -3.46 -0.50 -4.09
CA ARG A 34 -2.34 -1.41 -3.81
C ARG A 34 -2.38 -2.68 -4.67
N GLY A 35 -2.81 -2.56 -5.92
CA GLY A 35 -2.81 -3.62 -6.91
C GLY A 35 -1.50 -3.73 -7.70
N LEU A 36 -1.42 -4.75 -8.55
CA LEU A 36 -0.20 -5.08 -9.30
C LEU A 36 0.21 -4.01 -10.32
N ALA A 37 -0.74 -3.19 -10.79
CA ALA A 37 -0.43 -2.07 -11.68
C ALA A 37 0.47 -1.03 -10.99
N HIS A 38 0.43 -0.96 -9.66
CA HIS A 38 1.14 0.03 -8.86
C HIS A 38 2.33 -0.54 -8.08
N VAL A 39 2.44 -1.87 -7.96
CA VAL A 39 3.53 -2.48 -7.19
C VAL A 39 4.89 -2.30 -7.87
N CYS A 40 5.89 -1.87 -7.11
CA CYS A 40 7.27 -1.93 -7.53
C CYS A 40 7.74 -3.38 -7.51
N GLY A 41 8.08 -3.94 -8.67
CA GLY A 41 8.55 -5.31 -8.84
C GLY A 41 7.60 -6.24 -9.60
N GLY A 42 6.43 -5.76 -10.03
CA GLY A 42 5.49 -6.52 -10.86
C GLY A 42 4.67 -7.60 -10.16
N ASP A 43 5.17 -8.12 -9.04
CA ASP A 43 4.53 -9.15 -8.23
C ASP A 43 4.17 -8.66 -6.82
N PRO A 44 3.21 -9.32 -6.14
CA PRO A 44 2.97 -9.07 -4.72
C PRO A 44 4.28 -9.12 -3.92
N TYR A 45 4.39 -8.30 -2.87
CA TYR A 45 5.56 -8.21 -2.01
C TYR A 45 6.85 -7.72 -2.69
N GLY A 46 6.79 -7.33 -3.97
CA GLY A 46 7.91 -6.77 -4.72
C GLY A 46 8.69 -7.74 -5.60
N GLY A 47 8.29 -9.01 -5.64
CA GLY A 47 8.97 -10.03 -6.45
C GLY A 47 10.47 -10.13 -6.13
N GLU A 48 11.29 -10.41 -7.15
CA GLU A 48 12.75 -10.57 -6.98
C GLU A 48 13.52 -9.25 -6.93
N HIS A 49 12.97 -8.17 -7.47
CA HIS A 49 13.73 -6.95 -7.79
C HIS A 49 13.09 -5.65 -7.32
N GLY A 50 11.89 -5.71 -6.76
CA GLY A 50 11.17 -4.55 -6.24
C GLY A 50 11.14 -4.53 -4.72
N CYS A 51 10.73 -3.41 -4.17
CA CYS A 51 10.62 -3.22 -2.72
C CYS A 51 9.24 -3.58 -2.14
N GLY A 52 8.26 -3.91 -2.98
CA GLY A 52 6.89 -4.21 -2.54
C GLY A 52 6.05 -2.99 -2.17
N LEU A 53 6.59 -1.78 -2.35
CA LEU A 53 5.84 -0.53 -2.21
C LEU A 53 5.03 -0.21 -3.48
N TYR A 54 4.06 0.70 -3.35
CA TYR A 54 3.10 1.03 -4.41
C TYR A 54 3.27 2.47 -4.89
N PHE A 55 3.39 2.64 -6.20
CA PHE A 55 3.69 3.91 -6.84
C PHE A 55 2.73 4.20 -7.99
N CYS A 56 2.45 5.48 -8.24
CA CYS A 56 1.71 5.90 -9.43
C CYS A 56 2.55 5.70 -10.70
N GLY A 57 1.91 5.80 -11.87
CA GLY A 57 2.58 5.62 -13.16
C GLY A 57 3.75 6.59 -13.40
N SER A 58 3.75 7.76 -12.76
CA SER A 58 4.82 8.75 -12.85
C SER A 58 6.09 8.36 -12.08
N HIS A 59 5.95 7.52 -11.04
CA HIS A 59 7.06 7.07 -10.19
C HIS A 59 7.40 5.58 -10.42
N LEU A 60 6.80 4.96 -11.44
CA LEU A 60 7.13 3.63 -11.93
C LEU A 60 7.86 3.73 -13.26
N PHE A 61 9.07 3.20 -13.27
CA PHE A 61 9.93 3.17 -14.43
C PHE A 61 9.99 1.75 -14.98
N MET A 62 9.91 1.64 -16.31
CA MET A 62 10.10 0.36 -17.00
C MET A 62 11.58 0.03 -17.02
N ALA A 63 11.96 -1.04 -16.35
CA ALA A 63 13.31 -1.55 -16.43
C ALA A 63 13.62 -2.08 -17.84
N ASN A 64 14.86 -1.86 -18.31
CA ASN A 64 15.33 -2.39 -19.61
C ASN A 64 15.12 -3.92 -19.75
N ARG A 65 15.14 -4.65 -18.63
CA ARG A 65 14.71 -6.04 -18.51
C ARG A 65 13.98 -6.21 -17.17
N GLY A 66 12.78 -6.77 -17.21
CA GLY A 66 11.99 -7.07 -16.02
C GLY A 66 10.81 -6.13 -15.78
N PRO A 67 10.17 -6.25 -14.61
CA PRO A 67 8.93 -5.53 -14.29
C PRO A 67 9.17 -4.05 -13.97
N GLN A 68 8.08 -3.30 -13.82
CA GLN A 68 8.09 -1.91 -13.40
C GLN A 68 8.70 -1.76 -11.99
N ARG A 69 9.54 -0.73 -11.81
CA ARG A 69 10.27 -0.47 -10.55
C ARG A 69 10.27 1.02 -10.22
N CYS A 70 10.37 1.35 -8.95
CA CYS A 70 10.58 2.74 -8.53
C CYS A 70 12.01 3.22 -8.83
N GLU A 71 12.25 4.52 -8.72
CA GLU A 71 13.56 5.13 -8.98
C GLU A 71 14.70 4.51 -8.17
N LYS A 72 14.44 4.08 -6.92
CA LYS A 72 15.50 3.46 -6.11
C LYS A 72 15.81 2.04 -6.56
N CYS A 73 14.79 1.27 -6.94
CA CYS A 73 14.96 -0.12 -7.35
C CYS A 73 15.44 -0.27 -8.80
N VAL A 74 15.22 0.72 -9.68
CA VAL A 74 15.72 0.65 -11.07
C VAL A 74 17.26 0.74 -11.10
N ASP A 75 17.84 1.55 -10.22
CA ASP A 75 19.29 1.74 -10.10
C ASP A 75 19.99 0.68 -9.23
N GLY A 76 19.24 -0.30 -8.71
CA GLY A 76 19.78 -1.36 -7.84
C GLY A 76 20.15 -0.88 -6.43
N HIS A 77 19.63 0.27 -5.98
CA HIS A 77 19.86 0.74 -4.63
C HIS A 77 19.05 -0.10 -3.63
N GLN A 78 19.71 -0.50 -2.53
CA GLN A 78 19.09 -1.22 -1.41
C GLN A 78 18.24 -0.30 -0.50
N THR A 79 18.22 1.00 -0.74
CA THR A 79 17.40 1.91 0.06
C THR A 79 15.98 1.93 -0.49
N THR A 80 15.00 1.62 0.35
CA THR A 80 13.59 1.72 0.00
C THR A 80 13.04 3.09 0.42
N PHE A 81 11.82 3.41 0.00
CA PHE A 81 11.07 4.50 0.62
C PHE A 81 10.40 4.00 1.91
N LEU A 82 9.80 4.92 2.66
CA LEU A 82 8.92 4.54 3.76
C LEU A 82 7.51 4.33 3.19
N ALA A 83 6.84 3.26 3.64
CA ALA A 83 5.42 3.07 3.36
C ALA A 83 4.63 4.25 3.91
N LYS A 84 3.80 4.85 3.05
CA LYS A 84 2.86 5.87 3.50
C LYS A 84 1.72 5.26 4.30
N PRO A 85 1.08 6.06 5.18
CA PRO A 85 -0.08 5.61 5.92
C PRO A 85 -1.23 5.20 4.99
N ASP A 86 -2.16 4.42 5.54
CA ASP A 86 -3.37 4.01 4.84
C ASP A 86 -4.21 5.22 4.39
N HIS A 87 -4.90 5.06 3.26
CA HIS A 87 -5.80 6.08 2.77
C HIS A 87 -6.99 6.27 3.74
N PRO A 88 -7.45 7.51 4.01
CA PRO A 88 -8.57 7.77 4.90
C PRO A 88 -9.82 6.93 4.59
N ASP A 89 -10.22 6.84 3.31
CA ASP A 89 -11.33 5.97 2.87
C ASP A 89 -11.16 4.50 3.29
N TRP A 90 -9.92 3.98 3.28
CA TRP A 90 -9.64 2.60 3.71
C TRP A 90 -9.80 2.45 5.22
N ILE A 91 -9.26 3.41 5.98
CA ILE A 91 -9.36 3.45 7.44
C ILE A 91 -10.83 3.51 7.86
N GLU A 92 -11.60 4.43 7.27
CA GLU A 92 -13.03 4.58 7.53
C GLU A 92 -13.80 3.28 7.24
N TRP A 93 -13.52 2.64 6.10
CA TRP A 93 -14.16 1.39 5.73
C TRP A 93 -13.86 0.27 6.72
N LYS A 94 -12.60 0.10 7.13
CA LYS A 94 -12.21 -0.90 8.15
C LYS A 94 -12.86 -0.63 9.50
N LEU A 95 -13.05 0.63 9.88
CA LEU A 95 -13.63 1.01 11.16
C LEU A 95 -15.17 0.87 11.19
N THR A 96 -15.85 1.07 10.08
CA THR A 96 -17.32 1.22 10.05
C THR A 96 -18.05 0.06 9.38
N HIS A 97 -17.46 -0.56 8.36
CA HIS A 97 -18.18 -1.52 7.53
C HIS A 97 -18.40 -2.86 8.26
N GLU A 98 -19.53 -3.50 7.99
CA GLU A 98 -19.95 -4.75 8.65
C GLU A 98 -19.01 -5.93 8.35
N SER A 99 -18.44 -5.97 7.15
CA SER A 99 -17.49 -7.02 6.74
C SER A 99 -16.23 -7.08 7.61
N TRP A 100 -15.91 -5.99 8.31
CA TRP A 100 -14.75 -5.89 9.20
C TRP A 100 -15.11 -6.03 10.68
N ALA A 101 -16.38 -6.25 11.02
CA ALA A 101 -16.83 -6.33 12.42
C ALA A 101 -16.10 -7.43 13.21
N HIS A 102 -15.89 -8.60 12.59
CA HIS A 102 -15.15 -9.69 13.22
C HIS A 102 -13.67 -9.33 13.45
N TRP A 103 -12.99 -8.80 12.43
CA TRP A 103 -11.60 -8.34 12.56
C TRP A 103 -11.43 -7.29 13.65
N ARG A 104 -12.35 -6.31 13.75
CA ARG A 104 -12.31 -5.29 14.81
C ARG A 104 -12.46 -5.88 16.21
N ALA A 105 -13.29 -6.92 16.36
CA ALA A 105 -13.48 -7.58 17.64
C ALA A 105 -12.22 -8.36 18.09
N GLU A 106 -11.46 -8.90 17.12
CA GLU A 106 -10.24 -9.65 17.40
C GLU A 106 -8.99 -8.77 17.54
N ASN A 107 -9.00 -7.55 16.99
CA ASN A 107 -7.84 -6.66 16.93
C ASN A 107 -8.10 -5.28 17.56
N PRO A 108 -8.45 -5.21 18.87
CA PRO A 108 -8.81 -3.94 19.52
C PRO A 108 -7.67 -2.91 19.50
N ASP A 109 -6.42 -3.35 19.60
CA ASP A 109 -5.25 -2.46 19.57
C ASP A 109 -5.04 -1.81 18.20
N GLU A 110 -5.24 -2.58 17.11
CA GLU A 110 -5.18 -2.05 15.75
C GLU A 110 -6.34 -1.09 15.46
N VAL A 111 -7.53 -1.38 15.98
CA VAL A 111 -8.67 -0.46 15.91
C VAL A 111 -8.34 0.87 16.59
N ALA A 112 -7.73 0.84 17.77
CA ALA A 112 -7.32 2.05 18.48
C ALA A 112 -6.29 2.88 17.69
N LYS A 113 -5.31 2.23 17.04
CA LYS A 113 -4.33 2.90 16.16
C LYS A 113 -5.02 3.55 14.96
N LEU A 114 -5.92 2.84 14.29
CA LEU A 114 -6.67 3.36 13.14
C LEU A 114 -7.59 4.54 13.53
N GLN A 115 -8.23 4.48 14.70
CA GLN A 115 -9.04 5.58 15.23
C GLN A 115 -8.19 6.83 15.53
N ALA A 116 -7.00 6.65 16.10
CA ALA A 116 -6.06 7.74 16.34
C ALA A 116 -5.62 8.39 15.01
N ALA A 117 -5.22 7.58 14.03
CA ALA A 117 -4.82 8.05 12.70
C ALA A 117 -5.96 8.78 11.96
N SER A 118 -7.19 8.28 12.05
CA SER A 118 -8.38 8.94 11.49
C SER A 118 -8.65 10.30 12.13
N THR A 119 -8.43 10.44 13.44
CA THR A 119 -8.62 11.70 14.18
C THR A 119 -7.54 12.73 13.82
N GLU A 120 -6.29 12.29 13.61
CA GLU A 120 -5.20 13.16 13.18
C GLU A 120 -5.40 13.69 11.75
N ALA A 121 -5.91 12.86 10.84
CA ALA A 121 -6.21 13.28 9.47
C ALA A 121 -7.38 14.28 9.38
N ALA A 122 -8.23 14.36 10.42
CA ALA A 122 -9.37 15.28 10.48
C ALA A 122 -9.06 16.64 11.14
N ARG A 123 -7.84 16.84 11.66
CA ARG A 123 -7.37 18.08 12.28
C ARG A 123 -6.59 18.94 11.28
#